data_AF-A0A340Y4B3-F1
#
_entry.id   AF-A0A340Y4B3-F1
#
_cell.length_a   1.000
_cell.length_b   1.000
_cell.length_c   1.000
_cell.angle_alpha   90.00
_cell.angle_beta   90.00
_cell.angle_gamma   90.00
#
_symmetry.space_group_name_H-M   'P 1'
#
loop_
_entity.id
_entity.type
_entity.pdbx_description
1 polymer ?
#
loop_
_entity_poly.entity_id
_entity_poly.type
_entity_poly.pdbx_seq_one_letter_code
_entity_poly.pdbx_strand_id
1 'polypeptide(L)' 'MFLSLPTLTVLIPLVSLAGLLYSASVVCFYSLLLLITITVYVFFHLWTWMGIKLFRHN' A
#
# COMPACT_ATOMS: atom_id res chain seq x y z
N MET A 1 -32.89 3.17 23.49
CA MET A 1 -31.84 3.91 24.22
C MET A 1 -31.24 4.91 23.24
N PHE A 2 -31.58 6.19 23.37
CA PHE A 2 -31.01 7.24 22.51
C PHE A 2 -29.57 7.52 22.97
N LEU A 3 -28.61 7.56 22.04
CA LEU A 3 -27.27 8.09 22.33
C LEU A 3 -27.43 9.56 22.73
N SER A 4 -26.93 9.92 23.91
CA SER A 4 -26.99 11.30 24.39
C SER A 4 -26.14 12.20 23.48
N LEU A 5 -26.60 13.44 23.26
CA LEU A 5 -25.89 14.48 22.50
C LEU A 5 -24.37 14.54 22.79
N PRO A 6 -23.88 14.55 24.06
CA PRO A 6 -22.44 14.57 24.34
C PRO A 6 -21.69 13.32 23.85
N THR A 7 -22.35 12.16 23.81
CA THR A 7 -21.75 10.93 23.30
C THR A 7 -21.52 11.00 21.79
N LEU A 8 -22.49 11.55 21.06
CA LEU A 8 -22.36 11.75 19.61
C LEU A 8 -21.25 12.75 19.26
N THR A 9 -21.13 13.84 20.02
CA THR A 9 -20.07 14.85 19.81
C THR A 9 -18.66 14.28 19.92
N VAL A 10 -18.45 13.25 20.76
CA VAL A 10 -17.14 12.58 20.90
C VAL A 10 -16.98 11.44 19.90
N LEU A 11 -18.06 10.70 19.64
CA LEU A 11 -18.03 9.54 18.76
C LEU A 11 -17.77 9.92 17.29
N ILE A 12 -18.32 11.05 16.83
CA ILE A 12 -18.16 11.50 15.45
C ILE A 12 -16.68 11.77 15.11
N PRO A 13 -15.92 12.58 15.87
CA PRO A 13 -14.48 12.75 15.66
C PRO A 13 -13.70 11.43 15.75
N LEU A 14 -14.06 10.55 16.68
CA LEU A 14 -13.36 9.28 16.88
C LEU A 14 -13.53 8.34 15.68
N VAL A 15 -14.76 8.22 15.16
CA VAL A 15 -15.06 7.43 13.96
C VAL A 15 -14.38 8.03 12.73
N SER A 16 -14.41 9.35 12.56
CA SER A 16 -13.67 10.03 11.49
C SER A 16 -12.17 9.78 11.57
N LEU A 17 -11.58 9.85 12.77
CA LEU A 17 -10.16 9.57 12.97
C LEU A 17 -9.83 8.11 12.66
N ALA A 18 -10.63 7.16 13.13
CA ALA A 18 -10.46 5.75 12.81
C ALA A 18 -10.55 5.49 11.30
N GLY A 19 -11.51 6.11 10.61
CA GLY A 19 -11.65 6.02 9.15
C GLY A 19 -10.45 6.59 8.40
N LEU A 20 -9.89 7.71 8.87
CA LEU A 20 -8.70 8.32 8.30
C LEU A 20 -7.46 7.43 8.50
N LEU A 21 -7.26 6.89 9.70
CA LEU A 21 -6.14 5.98 9.99
C LEU A 21 -6.23 4.69 9.18
N TYR A 22 -7.44 4.14 9.01
CA TYR A 22 -7.66 2.97 8.16
C TYR A 22 -7.36 3.28 6.69
N SER A 23 -7.82 4.42 6.17
CA SER A 23 -7.53 4.81 4.78
C SER A 23 -6.03 4.98 4.54
N ALA A 24 -5.32 5.62 5.49
CA ALA A 24 -3.88 5.80 5.42
C ALA A 24 -3.13 4.46 5.46
N SER A 25 -3.53 3.51 6.30
CA SER A 25 -2.89 2.20 6.39
C SER A 25 -3.09 1.38 5.12
N VAL A 26 -4.30 1.41 4.55
CA VAL A 26 -4.65 0.74 3.30
C VAL A 26 -3.81 1.29 2.15
N VAL A 27 -3.75 2.62 1.99
CA VAL A 27 -2.92 3.25 0.95
C VAL A 27 -1.44 2.88 1.13
N CYS A 28 -0.92 2.96 2.34
CA CYS A 28 0.48 2.60 2.64
C CYS A 28 0.78 1.14 2.29
N PHE A 29 -0.13 0.21 2.61
CA PHE A 29 0.02 -1.20 2.26
C PHE A 29 0.06 -1.42 0.75
N TYR A 30 -0.84 -0.78 -0.01
CA TYR A 30 -0.83 -0.88 -1.47
C TYR A 30 0.42 -0.24 -2.09
N SER A 31 0.88 0.89 -1.56
CA SER A 31 2.12 1.52 -2.00
C SER A 31 3.34 0.63 -1.74
N LEU A 32 3.39 -0.06 -0.59
CA LEU A 32 4.45 -1.01 -0.27
C LEU A 32 4.41 -2.22 -1.21
N LEU A 33 3.23 -2.80 -1.44
CA LEU A 33 3.06 -3.92 -2.35
C LEU A 33 3.43 -3.55 -3.80
N LEU A 34 3.07 -2.34 -4.22
CA LEU A 34 3.48 -1.79 -5.51
C LEU A 34 5.00 -1.66 -5.59
N LEU A 35 5.65 -1.10 -4.58
CA LEU A 35 7.12 -0.97 -4.53
C LEU A 35 7.80 -2.34 -4.62
N ILE A 36 7.35 -3.32 -3.83
CA ILE A 36 7.87 -4.69 -3.86
C ILE A 36 7.70 -5.29 -5.27
N THR A 37 6.52 -5.11 -5.86
CA THR A 37 6.23 -5.60 -7.22
C THR A 37 7.16 -4.97 -8.25
N ILE A 38 7.41 -3.65 -8.15
CA ILE A 38 8.34 -2.94 -9.04
C ILE A 38 9.77 -3.47 -8.86
N THR A 39 10.26 -3.62 -7.64
CA THR A 39 11.61 -4.15 -7.38
C THR A 39 11.77 -5.55 -7.97
N VAL A 40 10.78 -6.43 -7.74
CA VAL A 40 10.78 -7.79 -8.29
C VAL A 40 10.75 -7.77 -9.82
N TYR A 41 9.88 -6.96 -10.42
CA TYR A 41 9.78 -6.81 -11.87
C TYR A 41 11.10 -6.32 -12.50
N VAL A 42 11.71 -5.28 -11.92
CA VAL A 42 12.99 -4.73 -12.37
C VAL A 42 14.08 -5.79 -12.28
N PHE A 43 14.15 -6.55 -11.19
CA PHE A 43 15.12 -7.64 -11.04
C PHE A 43 14.96 -8.71 -12.13
N PHE A 44 13.73 -9.20 -12.36
CA PHE A 44 13.48 -10.20 -13.40
C PHE A 44 13.79 -9.67 -14.81
N HIS A 45 13.49 -8.41 -15.07
CA HIS A 45 13.79 -7.76 -16.34
C HIS A 45 15.31 -7.66 -16.57
N LEU A 46 16.07 -7.19 -15.58
CA LEU A 46 17.54 -7.11 -15.64
C LEU A 46 18.16 -8.51 -15.80
N TRP A 47 17.67 -9.49 -15.05
CA TRP A 47 18.12 -10.88 -15.15
C TRP A 47 17.94 -11.43 -16.57
N THR A 48 16.75 -11.25 -17.14
CA THR A 48 16.43 -11.67 -18.52
C THR A 48 17.33 -10.96 -19.53
N TRP A 49 17.54 -9.66 -19.35
CA TRP A 49 18.40 -8.89 -20.24
C TRP A 49 19.85 -9.36 -20.18
N MET A 50 20.36 -9.65 -18.99
CA MET A 50 21.71 -10.19 -18.81
C MET A 50 21.86 -11.59 -19.44
N GLY A 51 20.86 -12.47 -19.28
CA GLY A 51 20.85 -13.79 -19.90
C GLY A 51 20.89 -13.72 -21.43
N ILE A 52 20.02 -12.90 -22.04
CA ILE A 52 20.03 -12.70 -23.50
C ILE A 52 21.38 -12.12 -23.96
N LYS A 53 21.97 -11.20 -23.20
CA LYS A 53 23.24 -10.58 -23.55
C LYS A 53 24.42 -11.55 -23.51
N LEU A 54 24.40 -12.52 -22.58
CA LEU A 54 25.38 -13.61 -22.52
C LEU A 54 25.27 -14.54 -23.74
N PHE A 55 24.05 -14.93 -24.12
CA PHE A 55 23.85 -15.83 -25.27
C PHE A 55 24.03 -15.14 -26.63
N ARG A 56 23.91 -13.82 -26.72
CA ARG A 56 24.08 -13.09 -27.99
C ARG A 56 25.54 -12.89 -28.39
N HIS A 57 26.47 -13.01 -27.45
CA HIS A 57 27.90 -12.78 -27.68
C HIS A 57 28.76 -14.05 -27.63
N ASN A 58 28.14 -15.21 -27.41
CA ASN A 58 28.77 -16.53 -27.49
C ASN A 58 28.19 -17.30 -28.68
#